data_AF-A0ABD6D3S8-F1
#
_entry.id   AF-A0ABD6D3S8-F1
#
_cell.length_a   1.000
_cell.length_b   1.000
_cell.length_c   1.000
_cell.angle_alpha   90.00
_cell.angle_beta   90.00
_cell.angle_gamma   90.00
#
_symmetry.space_group_name_H-M   'P 1'
#
loop_
_entity.id
_entity.type
_entity.pdbx_description
1 polymer ?
#
loop_
_entity_poly.entity_id
_entity_poly.type
_entity_poly.pdbx_seq_one_letter_code
_entity_poly.pdbx_strand_id
1 'polypeptide(L)'
;MRRIMRNALVAVGVVALVLLALGALPGYLGSGEQYYLEVSATDDDGTAVNVTEISERRYPYLTTALSADDGRSAGYQRALGGFKDAFTHTPFDEHSALQQLEPDAARDGGERVIVERDGQRYSVDVVSEAADE
;
A
#
# COMPACT_ATOMS: atom_id res chain seq x y z
N MET A 1 -37.14 8.60 36.33
CA MET A 1 -36.05 8.70 35.32
C MET A 1 -35.33 7.38 34.98
N ARG A 2 -35.46 6.28 35.76
CA ARG A 2 -34.74 5.00 35.49
C ARG A 2 -35.28 4.11 34.35
N ARG A 3 -36.59 4.15 34.07
CA ARG A 3 -37.21 3.25 33.07
C ARG A 3 -36.93 3.67 31.62
N ILE A 4 -36.93 4.97 31.35
CA ILE A 4 -36.68 5.51 30.00
C ILE A 4 -35.25 5.18 29.56
N MET A 5 -34.26 5.39 30.44
CA MET A 5 -32.86 5.05 30.16
C MET A 5 -32.64 3.54 29.94
N ARG A 6 -33.32 2.70 30.74
CA ARG A 6 -33.26 1.24 30.57
C ARG A 6 -33.84 0.80 29.22
N ASN A 7 -34.97 1.38 28.82
CA ASN A 7 -35.60 1.05 27.54
C ASN A 7 -34.77 1.54 26.35
N ALA A 8 -34.14 2.71 26.46
CA ALA A 8 -33.22 3.23 25.44
C ALA A 8 -32.00 2.30 25.27
N LEU A 9 -31.41 1.83 26.37
CA LEU A 9 -30.27 0.90 26.31
C LEU A 9 -30.64 -0.42 25.64
N VAL A 10 -31.83 -0.96 25.95
CA VAL A 10 -32.36 -2.17 25.31
C VAL A 10 -32.59 -1.94 23.81
N ALA A 11 -33.19 -0.80 23.43
CA ALA A 11 -33.43 -0.48 22.04
C ALA A 11 -32.11 -0.38 21.24
N VAL A 12 -31.08 0.28 21.78
CA VAL A 12 -29.75 0.35 21.14
C VAL A 12 -29.13 -1.04 21.02
N GLY A 13 -29.21 -1.87 22.06
CA GLY A 13 -28.70 -3.24 22.00
C GLY A 13 -29.41 -4.11 20.95
N VAL A 14 -30.73 -3.99 20.83
CA VAL A 14 -31.50 -4.69 19.80
C VAL A 14 -31.12 -4.21 18.40
N VAL A 15 -30.99 -2.90 18.19
CA VAL A 15 -30.54 -2.34 16.91
C VAL A 15 -29.14 -2.83 16.55
N ALA A 16 -28.21 -2.84 17.50
CA ALA A 16 -26.86 -3.36 17.29
C ALA A 16 -26.88 -4.85 16.91
N LEU A 17 -27.70 -5.67 17.58
CA LEU A 17 -27.85 -7.09 17.26
C LEU A 17 -28.47 -7.33 15.89
N VAL A 18 -29.48 -6.53 15.51
CA VAL A 18 -30.09 -6.57 14.18
C VAL A 18 -29.07 -6.19 13.12
N LEU A 19 -28.32 -5.11 13.31
CA LEU A 19 -27.26 -4.70 12.39
C LEU A 19 -26.19 -5.79 12.24
N LEU A 20 -25.78 -6.42 13.33
CA LEU A 20 -24.80 -7.51 13.32
C LEU A 20 -25.34 -8.73 12.56
N ALA A 21 -26.61 -9.11 12.78
CA ALA A 21 -27.26 -10.21 12.06
C ALA A 21 -27.49 -9.91 10.57
N LEU A 22 -27.70 -8.64 10.20
CA LEU A 22 -27.80 -8.19 8.81
C LEU A 22 -26.43 -8.03 8.13
N GLY A 23 -25.32 -8.33 8.83
CA GLY A 23 -23.97 -8.19 8.28
C GLY A 23 -23.48 -6.75 8.19
N ALA A 24 -24.11 -5.79 8.87
CA ALA A 24 -23.66 -4.41 8.99
C ALA A 24 -22.53 -4.26 10.02
N LEU A 25 -21.62 -5.23 10.09
CA LEU A 25 -20.25 -4.90 10.46
C LEU A 25 -19.78 -3.91 9.40
N PRO A 26 -19.25 -2.73 9.74
CA PRO A 26 -18.53 -1.95 8.74
C PRO A 26 -17.48 -2.90 8.19
N GLY A 27 -17.59 -3.22 6.89
CA GLY A 27 -16.66 -4.08 6.14
C GLY A 27 -15.31 -3.38 5.96
N TYR A 28 -14.74 -2.97 7.10
CA TYR A 28 -13.57 -2.11 7.25
C TYR A 28 -12.33 -2.95 7.60
N LEU A 29 -12.46 -4.28 7.57
CA LEU A 29 -11.36 -5.21 7.76
C LEU A 29 -11.15 -5.97 6.45
N GLY A 30 -10.37 -5.37 5.56
CA GLY A 30 -9.25 -6.09 4.98
C GLY A 30 -9.51 -7.17 3.92
N SER A 31 -10.66 -7.26 3.25
CA SER A 31 -10.90 -8.31 2.23
C SER A 31 -10.50 -7.90 0.79
N GLY A 32 -9.51 -7.02 0.63
CA GLY A 32 -9.10 -6.48 -0.67
C GLY A 32 -7.63 -6.79 -0.96
N GLU A 33 -7.25 -6.86 -2.24
CA GLU A 33 -5.86 -7.02 -2.64
C GLU A 33 -4.98 -5.95 -1.97
N GLN A 34 -3.92 -6.42 -1.33
CA GLN A 34 -2.86 -5.58 -0.79
C GLN A 34 -1.79 -5.43 -1.84
N TYR A 35 -1.32 -4.21 -2.02
CA TYR A 35 -0.26 -3.88 -2.96
C TYR A 35 0.97 -3.44 -2.21
N TYR A 36 2.10 -4.01 -2.59
CA TYR A 36 3.39 -3.73 -2.00
C TYR A 36 4.32 -3.21 -3.09
N LEU A 37 5.20 -2.31 -2.71
CA LEU A 37 6.41 -2.04 -3.47
C LEU A 37 7.50 -3.00 -2.97
N GLU A 38 8.03 -3.81 -3.87
CA GLU A 38 9.04 -4.82 -3.61
C GLU A 38 10.35 -4.39 -4.27
N VAL A 39 11.46 -4.55 -3.54
CA VAL A 39 12.80 -4.32 -4.04
C VAL A 39 13.60 -5.62 -4.03
N SER A 40 14.20 -5.94 -5.17
CA SER A 40 15.02 -7.14 -5.34
C SER A 40 16.39 -6.74 -5.84
N ALA A 41 17.46 -7.26 -5.22
CA ALA A 41 18.82 -7.02 -5.73
C ALA A 41 18.93 -7.51 -7.18
N THR A 42 19.60 -6.73 -8.03
CA THR A 42 19.72 -7.04 -9.45
C THR A 42 21.10 -6.69 -9.98
N ASP A 43 21.60 -7.53 -10.88
CA ASP A 43 22.83 -7.29 -11.65
C ASP A 43 22.54 -6.61 -13.00
N ASP A 44 21.31 -6.10 -13.18
CA ASP A 44 20.91 -5.44 -14.42
C ASP A 44 21.80 -4.22 -14.71
N ASP A 45 22.37 -4.23 -15.91
CA ASP A 45 23.19 -3.15 -16.43
C ASP A 45 22.38 -2.02 -17.04
N GLY A 46 22.98 -0.82 -17.14
CA GLY A 46 22.39 0.34 -17.80
C GLY A 46 21.95 1.44 -16.85
N THR A 47 21.00 2.25 -17.32
CA THR A 47 20.47 3.41 -16.58
C THR A 47 19.69 2.95 -15.35
N ALA A 48 19.91 3.65 -14.24
CA ALA A 48 19.23 3.44 -12.96
C ALA A 48 18.91 4.79 -12.30
N VAL A 49 17.81 4.89 -11.56
CA VAL A 49 17.49 6.06 -10.76
C VAL A 49 18.38 6.07 -9.51
N ASN A 50 19.19 7.11 -9.31
CA ASN A 50 19.92 7.23 -8.05
C ASN A 50 18.97 7.65 -6.92
N VAL A 51 18.81 6.79 -5.92
CA VAL A 51 17.90 6.99 -4.78
C VAL A 51 18.65 7.10 -3.45
N THR A 52 19.96 7.33 -3.49
CA THR A 52 20.82 7.38 -2.29
C THR A 52 20.39 8.48 -1.31
N GLU A 53 20.03 9.65 -1.82
CA GLU A 53 19.58 10.80 -1.01
C GLU A 53 18.04 11.00 -1.07
N ILE A 54 17.29 9.93 -1.35
CA ILE A 54 15.84 10.06 -1.50
C ILE A 54 15.15 10.31 -0.15
N SER A 55 14.14 11.16 -0.15
CA SER A 55 13.41 11.53 1.06
C SER A 55 12.33 10.51 1.40
N GLU A 56 12.40 9.93 2.60
CA GLU A 56 11.35 9.06 3.18
C GLU A 56 9.98 9.74 3.24
N ARG A 57 9.94 11.08 3.38
CA ARG A 57 8.68 11.85 3.35
C ARG A 57 8.01 11.86 1.99
N ARG A 58 8.80 11.70 0.91
CA ARG A 58 8.30 11.72 -0.47
C ARG A 58 8.12 10.31 -1.03
N TYR A 59 8.97 9.39 -0.60
CA TYR A 59 9.00 7.99 -1.02
C TYR A 59 8.93 7.02 0.18
N PRO A 60 7.88 7.08 1.00
CA PRO A 60 7.73 6.19 2.15
C PRO A 60 7.73 4.70 1.78
N TYR A 61 7.17 4.28 0.65
CA TYR A 61 7.14 2.85 0.30
C TYR A 61 8.52 2.36 -0.15
N LEU A 62 9.18 3.06 -1.07
CA LEU A 62 10.52 2.69 -1.52
C LEU A 62 11.54 2.65 -0.38
N THR A 63 11.54 3.66 0.48
CA THR A 63 12.48 3.70 1.61
C THR A 63 12.23 2.60 2.64
N THR A 64 10.96 2.25 2.88
CA THR A 64 10.59 1.11 3.73
C THR A 64 11.07 -0.21 3.10
N ALA A 65 10.78 -0.43 1.81
CA ALA A 65 11.18 -1.65 1.10
C ALA A 65 12.70 -1.85 1.09
N LEU A 66 13.46 -0.79 0.82
CA LEU A 66 14.93 -0.81 0.84
C LEU A 66 15.55 -1.03 2.24
N SER A 67 14.74 -0.90 3.30
CA SER A 67 15.19 -1.09 4.68
C SER A 67 14.60 -2.36 5.32
N ALA A 68 13.69 -3.04 4.63
CA ALA A 68 13.05 -4.26 5.08
C ALA A 68 13.91 -5.49 4.74
N ASP A 69 13.93 -6.47 5.64
CA ASP A 69 14.73 -7.69 5.46
C ASP A 69 14.24 -8.54 4.27
N ASP A 70 12.94 -8.47 3.96
CA ASP A 70 12.28 -9.17 2.85
C ASP A 70 12.16 -8.30 1.59
N GLY A 71 12.70 -7.08 1.62
CA GLY A 71 12.63 -6.15 0.49
C GLY A 71 11.23 -5.61 0.21
N ARG A 72 10.26 -5.74 1.14
CA ARG A 72 8.88 -5.29 0.92
C ARG A 72 8.52 -4.09 1.78
N SER A 73 7.79 -3.17 1.16
CA SER A 73 7.16 -2.06 1.88
C SER A 73 5.91 -2.50 2.63
N ALA A 74 5.32 -1.59 3.41
CA ALA A 74 4.02 -1.84 4.01
C ALA A 74 2.91 -1.99 2.95
N GLY A 75 1.94 -2.86 3.21
CA GLY A 75 0.82 -3.11 2.32
C GLY A 75 -0.10 -1.90 2.17
N TYR A 76 -0.37 -1.53 0.92
CA TYR A 76 -1.37 -0.54 0.56
C TYR A 76 -2.64 -1.23 0.08
N GLN A 77 -3.76 -0.94 0.74
CA GLN A 77 -5.07 -1.40 0.32
C GLN A 77 -5.82 -0.25 -0.37
N ARG A 78 -6.41 -0.51 -1.54
CA ARG A 78 -7.29 0.47 -2.19
C ARG A 78 -8.56 0.67 -1.35
N ALA A 79 -9.08 1.90 -1.32
CA ALA A 79 -10.31 2.19 -0.61
C ALA A 79 -11.52 1.46 -1.23
N LEU A 80 -12.60 1.29 -0.45
CA LEU A 80 -13.86 0.70 -0.90
C LEU A 80 -14.33 1.35 -2.21
N GLY A 81 -14.46 0.54 -3.26
CA GLY A 81 -14.78 1.01 -4.61
C GLY A 81 -13.58 1.16 -5.55
N GLY A 82 -12.36 0.79 -5.13
CA GLY A 82 -11.17 0.77 -5.98
C GLY A 82 -10.55 2.15 -6.23
N PHE A 83 -11.09 3.20 -5.60
CA PHE A 83 -10.54 4.55 -5.70
C PHE A 83 -9.29 4.65 -4.82
N LYS A 84 -8.26 5.31 -5.35
CA LYS A 84 -7.11 5.75 -4.57
C LYS A 84 -7.56 6.92 -3.68
N ASP A 85 -7.16 6.94 -2.42
CA ASP A 85 -7.33 8.16 -1.63
C ASP A 85 -6.43 9.24 -2.23
N ALA A 86 -7.03 10.34 -2.72
CA ALA A 86 -6.35 11.38 -3.51
C ALA A 86 -5.23 12.14 -2.77
N PHE A 87 -4.95 11.79 -1.52
CA PHE A 87 -3.99 12.46 -0.64
C PHE A 87 -3.02 11.49 0.05
N THR A 88 -3.08 10.20 -0.28
CA THR A 88 -2.23 9.17 0.32
C THR A 88 -1.12 8.81 -0.65
N HIS A 89 0.13 8.78 -0.19
CA HIS A 89 1.22 8.20 -0.98
C HIS A 89 0.85 6.74 -1.27
N THR A 90 0.97 6.32 -2.53
CA THR A 90 0.70 4.93 -2.92
C THR A 90 1.94 4.33 -3.58
N PRO A 91 2.16 3.01 -3.48
CA PRO A 91 3.28 2.34 -4.14
C PRO A 91 3.24 2.57 -5.67
N PHE A 92 2.03 2.67 -6.24
CA PHE A 92 1.85 2.98 -7.67
C PHE A 92 2.35 4.37 -8.05
N ASP A 93 2.09 5.38 -7.22
CA ASP A 93 2.46 6.76 -7.53
C ASP A 93 3.97 6.96 -7.36
N GLU A 94 4.58 6.31 -6.37
CA GLU A 94 6.05 6.28 -6.23
C GLU A 94 6.71 5.58 -7.42
N HIS A 95 6.22 4.41 -7.80
CA HIS A 95 6.73 3.68 -8.96
C HIS A 95 6.62 4.50 -10.25
N SER A 96 5.46 5.13 -10.48
CA SER A 96 5.25 6.03 -11.62
C SER A 96 6.16 7.26 -11.58
N ALA A 97 6.48 7.76 -10.39
CA ALA A 97 7.39 8.90 -10.22
C ALA A 97 8.84 8.51 -10.52
N LEU A 98 9.26 7.30 -10.18
CA LEU A 98 10.60 6.79 -10.56
C LEU A 98 10.74 6.69 -12.08
N GLN A 99 9.72 6.18 -12.77
CA GLN A 99 9.71 6.14 -14.24
C GLN A 99 9.75 7.54 -14.88
N GLN A 100 9.11 8.52 -14.26
CA GLN A 100 9.14 9.89 -14.75
C GLN A 100 10.48 10.59 -14.48
N LEU A 101 11.15 10.24 -13.38
CA LEU A 101 12.48 10.76 -13.06
C LEU A 101 13.51 10.28 -14.08
N GLU A 102 13.48 9.00 -14.43
CA GLU A 102 14.39 8.41 -15.40
C GLU A 102 13.67 7.35 -16.24
N PRO A 103 13.11 7.72 -17.40
CA PRO A 103 12.36 6.80 -18.26
C PRO A 103 13.21 5.63 -18.76
N ASP A 104 14.52 5.83 -18.95
CA ASP A 104 15.42 4.79 -19.44
C ASP A 104 15.80 3.75 -18.36
N ALA A 105 15.46 4.02 -17.09
CA ALA A 105 15.59 3.06 -15.99
C ALA A 105 14.42 2.06 -15.92
N ALA A 106 13.33 2.33 -16.64
CA ALA A 106 12.18 1.44 -16.72
C ALA A 106 12.48 0.22 -17.60
N ARG A 107 12.13 -0.96 -17.11
CA ARG A 107 12.29 -2.26 -17.80
C ARG A 107 10.93 -2.88 -18.04
N ASP A 108 10.90 -3.83 -18.98
CA ASP A 108 9.74 -4.68 -19.21
C ASP A 108 8.46 -3.87 -19.46
N GLY A 109 8.58 -2.79 -20.24
CA GLY A 109 7.45 -1.90 -20.56
C GLY A 109 7.01 -0.99 -19.41
N GLY A 110 7.80 -0.85 -18.35
CA GLY A 110 7.50 -0.04 -17.18
C GLY A 110 6.85 -0.83 -16.04
N GLU A 111 6.90 -2.16 -16.08
CA GLU A 111 6.51 -3.02 -14.94
C GLU A 111 7.53 -2.92 -13.80
N ARG A 112 8.79 -2.64 -14.15
CA ARG A 112 9.95 -2.69 -13.28
C ARG A 112 10.81 -1.45 -13.45
N VAL A 113 11.40 -0.92 -12.38
CA VAL A 113 12.33 0.22 -12.44
C VAL A 113 13.64 -0.11 -11.73
N ILE A 114 14.76 0.13 -12.40
CA ILE A 114 16.08 -0.06 -11.79
C ILE A 114 16.44 1.19 -10.97
N VAL A 115 16.75 0.98 -9.69
CA VAL A 115 17.23 2.02 -8.77
C VAL A 115 18.61 1.66 -8.24
N GLU A 116 19.39 2.68 -7.92
CA GLU A 116 20.70 2.53 -7.31
C GLU A 116 20.74 3.24 -5.97
N ARG A 117 21.16 2.52 -4.92
CA ARG A 117 21.37 3.04 -3.57
C ARG A 117 22.76 2.64 -3.10
N ASP A 118 23.58 3.61 -2.72
CA ASP A 118 24.92 3.38 -2.18
C ASP A 118 25.79 2.47 -3.09
N GLY A 119 25.61 2.58 -4.42
CA GLY A 119 26.32 1.79 -5.42
C GLY A 119 25.79 0.36 -5.63
N GLN A 120 24.72 -0.04 -4.94
CA GLN A 120 24.02 -1.31 -5.16
C GLN A 120 22.76 -1.07 -5.98
N ARG A 121 22.45 -2.00 -6.88
CA ARG A 121 21.29 -1.91 -7.78
C ARG A 121 20.16 -2.81 -7.32
N TYR A 122 18.96 -2.27 -7.46
CA TYR A 122 17.73 -2.94 -7.10
C TYR A 122 16.72 -2.78 -8.23
N SER A 123 15.99 -3.86 -8.48
CA SER A 123 14.74 -3.85 -9.20
C SER A 123 13.63 -3.39 -8.27
N VAL A 124 12.76 -2.50 -8.73
CA VAL A 124 11.57 -2.05 -8.01
C VAL A 124 10.33 -2.42 -8.78
N ASP A 125 9.43 -3.15 -8.13
CA ASP A 125 8.22 -3.71 -8.73
C ASP A 125 7.01 -3.46 -7.80
N VAL A 126 5.81 -3.40 -8.36
CA VAL A 126 4.56 -3.38 -7.57
C VAL A 126 3.92 -4.76 -7.61
N VAL A 127 3.89 -5.44 -6.47
CA VAL A 127 3.31 -6.78 -6.33
C VAL A 127 1.97 -6.71 -5.59
N SER A 128 1.05 -7.61 -5.92
CA SER A 128 -0.24 -7.73 -5.23
C SER A 128 -0.39 -9.10 -4.57
N GLU A 129 -1.02 -9.10 -3.40
CA GLU A 129 -1.41 -10.30 -2.68
C GLU A 129 -2.89 -10.22 -2.33
N ALA A 130 -3.63 -11.30 -2.57
CA ALA A 130 -4.99 -11.40 -2.07
C ALA A 130 -4.93 -11.48 -0.54
N ALA A 131 -5.72 -10.68 0.17
CA ALA A 131 -5.87 -10.89 1.60
C ALA A 131 -6.48 -12.28 1.83
N ASP A 132 -5.76 -13.16 2.52
CA ASP A 132 -6.25 -14.50 2.87
C ASP A 132 -7.65 -14.41 3.51
N GLU A 133 -8.59 -15.17 2.95
CA GLU A 133 -10.01 -15.25 3.35
C GLU A 133 -10.23 -15.85 4.75
#